data_AF-A0A060CCT0-F1
#
_entry.id   AF-A0A060CCT0-F1
#
_cell.length_a   1.000
_cell.length_b   1.000
_cell.length_c   1.000
_cell.angle_alpha   90.00
_cell.angle_beta   90.00
_cell.angle_gamma   90.00
#
_symmetry.space_group_name_H-M   'P 1'
#
loop_
_entity.id
_entity.type
_entity.pdbx_description
1 polymer ?
#
loop_
_entity_poly.entity_id
_entity_poly.type
_entity_poly.pdbx_seq_one_letter_code
_entity_poly.pdbx_strand_id
1 'polypeptide(L)'
;TQNVAITGKGIIDAQAGLEFAAWSKHETKDKNRLQEMAEKQIPVQKRIFGKGSTLRPSCIQFWGCSRILIEGVTIKNSPFWTIHPVYCDNVIVRDITIDSHYPNNDGCDPESTSNVLIENCIFKTGE
;
A
#
# COMPACT_ATOMS: atom_id res chain seq x y z
N THR A 1 15.87 -3.66 -1.88
CA THR A 1 16.11 -5.13 -1.94
C THR A 1 15.89 -5.63 -3.36
N GLN A 2 16.41 -6.78 -3.76
CA GLN A 2 16.16 -7.33 -5.10
C GLN A 2 15.71 -8.80 -5.03
N ASN A 3 14.97 -9.27 -6.03
CA ASN A 3 14.47 -10.66 -6.14
C ASN A 3 13.55 -11.05 -4.98
N VAL A 4 12.42 -10.36 -4.83
CA VAL A 4 11.44 -10.64 -3.77
C VAL A 4 10.15 -11.12 -4.40
N ALA A 5 9.57 -12.18 -3.85
CA ALA A 5 8.32 -12.74 -4.34
C ALA A 5 7.34 -13.07 -3.22
N ILE A 6 6.05 -12.86 -3.49
CA ILE A 6 4.91 -13.32 -2.70
C ILE A 6 4.06 -14.18 -3.63
N THR A 7 4.03 -15.50 -3.40
CA THR A 7 3.39 -16.44 -4.32
C THR A 7 2.54 -17.48 -3.60
N GLY A 8 1.71 -18.19 -4.36
CA GLY A 8 0.86 -19.29 -3.88
C GLY A 8 -0.62 -18.93 -3.90
N LYS A 9 -1.48 -19.86 -3.48
CA LYS A 9 -2.95 -19.70 -3.53
C LYS A 9 -3.57 -19.33 -2.17
N GLY A 10 -2.73 -18.81 -1.27
CA GLY A 10 -3.11 -18.47 0.09
C GLY A 10 -3.83 -17.13 0.20
N ILE A 11 -4.30 -16.82 1.41
CA ILE A 11 -4.96 -15.55 1.74
C ILE A 11 -4.03 -14.75 2.66
N ILE A 12 -3.83 -13.47 2.32
CA ILE A 12 -3.24 -12.44 3.17
C ILE A 12 -4.41 -11.59 3.69
N ASP A 13 -4.82 -11.85 4.93
CA ASP A 13 -5.85 -11.06 5.61
C ASP A 13 -5.16 -10.05 6.53
N ALA A 14 -5.24 -8.76 6.18
CA ALA A 14 -4.60 -7.69 6.94
C ALA A 14 -5.40 -7.25 8.18
N GLN A 15 -6.62 -7.76 8.35
CA GLN A 15 -7.47 -7.57 9.52
C GLN A 15 -7.65 -6.09 9.94
N ALA A 16 -7.66 -5.15 8.98
CA ALA A 16 -7.75 -3.72 9.29
C ALA A 16 -9.00 -3.35 10.10
N GLY A 17 -10.11 -4.04 9.80
CA GLY A 17 -11.37 -3.87 10.49
C GLY A 17 -11.91 -2.44 10.47
N LEU A 18 -12.86 -2.16 11.36
CA LEU A 18 -13.43 -0.82 11.52
C LEU A 18 -12.46 0.16 12.20
N GLU A 19 -11.42 -0.34 12.87
CA GLU A 19 -10.46 0.50 13.59
C GLU A 19 -9.65 1.37 12.62
N PHE A 20 -8.92 0.75 11.69
CA PHE A 20 -8.20 1.50 10.67
C PHE A 20 -9.17 2.25 9.76
N ALA A 21 -10.32 1.69 9.40
CA ALA A 21 -11.31 2.41 8.59
C ALA A 21 -11.77 3.72 9.26
N ALA A 22 -11.91 3.77 10.58
CA ALA A 22 -12.31 4.97 11.31
C ALA A 22 -11.25 6.08 11.29
N TRP A 23 -9.96 5.74 11.15
CA TRP A 23 -8.88 6.72 11.11
C TRP A 23 -8.97 7.65 9.89
N SER A 24 -9.60 7.20 8.80
CA SER A 24 -9.89 8.04 7.62
C SER A 24 -10.66 9.32 7.97
N LYS A 25 -11.46 9.31 9.05
CA LYS A 25 -12.22 10.48 9.53
C LYS A 25 -11.39 11.43 10.39
N HIS A 26 -10.18 11.02 10.80
CA HIS A 26 -9.36 11.72 11.79
C HIS A 26 -7.94 12.02 11.30
N GLU A 27 -7.58 11.62 10.09
CA GLU A 27 -6.24 11.76 9.51
C GLU A 27 -5.91 13.18 9.02
N THR A 28 -6.92 14.06 8.86
CA THR A 28 -6.75 15.42 8.31
C THR A 28 -5.66 16.22 9.03
N LYS A 29 -5.61 16.14 10.36
CA LYS A 29 -4.60 16.87 11.16
C LYS A 29 -3.18 16.41 10.80
N ASP A 30 -2.95 15.11 10.73
CA ASP A 30 -1.64 14.55 10.44
C ASP A 30 -1.26 14.70 8.96
N LYS A 31 -2.23 14.59 8.04
CA LYS A 31 -2.04 14.89 6.61
C LYS A 31 -1.57 16.33 6.40
N ASN A 32 -2.26 17.30 7.00
CA ASN A 32 -1.88 18.71 6.90
C ASN A 32 -0.49 18.98 7.49
N ARG A 33 -0.19 18.37 8.64
CA ARG A 33 1.15 18.47 9.25
C ARG A 33 2.22 17.88 8.33
N LEU A 34 1.98 16.71 7.73
CA LEU A 34 2.93 16.10 6.80
C LEU A 34 3.15 16.96 5.55
N GLN A 35 2.07 17.54 5.00
CA GLN A 35 2.13 18.44 3.85
C GLN A 35 2.94 19.71 4.18
N GLU A 36 2.70 20.33 5.32
CA GLU A 36 3.48 21.50 5.79
C GLU A 36 4.98 21.15 5.94
N MET A 37 5.29 19.98 6.50
CA MET A 37 6.69 19.51 6.59
C MET A 37 7.33 19.30 5.22
N ALA A 38 6.55 18.83 4.23
CA ALA A 38 7.02 18.66 2.85
C ALA A 38 7.27 20.02 2.17
N GLU A 39 6.33 20.96 2.28
CA GLU A 39 6.46 22.32 1.74
C GLU A 39 7.68 23.06 2.32
N LYS A 40 7.92 22.89 3.63
CA LYS A 40 9.10 23.43 4.32
C LYS A 40 10.39 22.66 4.06
N GLN A 41 10.36 21.63 3.20
CA GLN A 41 11.52 20.79 2.87
C GLN A 41 12.19 20.20 4.12
N ILE A 42 11.41 19.90 5.16
CA ILE A 42 11.92 19.23 6.36
C ILE A 42 12.44 17.85 5.93
N PRO A 43 13.69 17.46 6.28
CA PRO A 43 14.23 16.15 5.91
C PRO A 43 13.31 15.00 6.33
N VAL A 44 13.17 13.98 5.48
CA VAL A 44 12.25 12.83 5.72
C VAL A 44 12.52 12.17 7.07
N GLN A 45 13.79 12.06 7.48
CA GLN A 45 14.21 11.47 8.75
C GLN A 45 13.70 12.25 9.97
N LYS A 46 13.21 13.49 9.79
CA LYS A 46 12.59 14.31 10.84
C LYS A 46 11.04 14.26 10.78
N ARG A 47 10.45 13.62 9.77
CA ARG A 47 9.00 13.46 9.60
C ARG A 47 8.49 12.22 10.35
N ILE A 48 8.62 12.24 11.68
CA ILE A 48 8.29 11.09 12.52
C ILE A 48 6.80 11.09 12.88
N PHE A 49 6.10 10.06 12.40
CA PHE A 49 4.71 9.70 12.74
C PHE A 49 4.69 8.30 13.38
N GLY A 50 3.51 7.69 13.54
CA GLY A 50 3.32 6.43 14.24
C GLY A 50 2.47 6.62 15.49
N LYS A 51 3.00 6.28 16.68
CA LYS A 51 2.24 6.39 17.93
C LYS A 51 1.64 7.79 18.11
N GLY A 52 0.32 7.85 18.27
CA GLY A 52 -0.44 9.11 18.43
C GLY A 52 -0.83 9.78 17.12
N SER A 53 -0.53 9.17 15.98
CA SER A 53 -0.98 9.57 14.65
C SER A 53 -2.04 8.61 14.11
N THR A 54 -2.85 9.10 13.17
CA THR A 54 -3.91 8.35 12.48
C THR A 54 -3.60 8.11 11.00
N LEU A 55 -2.34 8.27 10.58
CA LEU A 55 -1.92 7.89 9.22
C LEU A 55 -1.84 6.36 9.12
N ARG A 56 -2.61 5.80 8.19
CA ARG A 56 -2.74 4.35 8.00
C ARG A 56 -1.61 3.82 7.12
N PRO A 57 -1.04 2.63 7.43
CA PRO A 57 -0.02 2.02 6.58
C PRO A 57 -0.64 1.36 5.34
N SER A 58 0.12 1.23 4.25
CA SER A 58 -0.25 0.33 3.14
C SER A 58 -0.19 -1.15 3.58
N CYS A 59 -0.91 -2.04 2.90
CA CYS A 59 -0.91 -3.48 3.21
C CYS A 59 0.39 -4.18 2.78
N ILE A 60 0.70 -4.15 1.48
CA ILE A 60 1.95 -4.70 0.93
C ILE A 60 2.71 -3.57 0.26
N GLN A 61 3.84 -3.15 0.84
CA GLN A 61 4.67 -2.09 0.28
C GLN A 61 6.07 -2.59 -0.05
N PHE A 62 6.54 -2.24 -1.25
CA PHE A 62 7.94 -2.38 -1.65
C PHE A 62 8.51 -0.97 -1.84
N TRP A 63 9.70 -0.72 -1.28
CA TRP A 63 10.33 0.59 -1.35
C TRP A 63 11.76 0.47 -1.87
N GLY A 64 12.06 1.08 -3.02
CA GLY A 64 13.41 1.03 -3.60
C GLY A 64 13.86 -0.39 -3.96
N CYS A 65 12.92 -1.22 -4.44
CA CYS A 65 13.15 -2.63 -4.73
C CYS A 65 13.16 -2.92 -6.24
N SER A 66 13.77 -4.04 -6.65
CA SER A 66 13.69 -4.47 -8.05
C SER A 66 13.49 -5.98 -8.23
N ARG A 67 12.90 -6.36 -9.36
CA ARG A 67 12.52 -7.74 -9.71
C ARG A 67 11.60 -8.32 -8.64
N ILE A 68 10.37 -7.81 -8.66
CA ILE A 68 9.31 -8.14 -7.70
C ILE A 68 8.26 -8.99 -8.41
N LEU A 69 7.82 -10.07 -7.75
CA LEU A 69 6.69 -10.88 -8.20
C LEU A 69 5.64 -11.00 -7.10
N ILE A 70 4.39 -10.70 -7.44
CA ILE A 70 3.22 -10.98 -6.60
C ILE A 70 2.27 -11.83 -7.43
N GLU A 71 2.03 -13.06 -7.00
CA GLU A 71 1.32 -14.05 -7.83
C GLU A 71 0.36 -14.94 -7.04
N GLY A 72 -0.87 -15.09 -7.56
CA GLY A 72 -1.81 -16.15 -7.14
C GLY A 72 -2.53 -15.94 -5.80
N VAL A 73 -2.05 -14.99 -4.98
CA VAL A 73 -2.57 -14.76 -3.63
C VAL A 73 -3.89 -13.98 -3.64
N THR A 74 -4.69 -14.18 -2.59
CA THR A 74 -5.84 -13.32 -2.29
C THR A 74 -5.51 -12.36 -1.16
N ILE A 75 -5.80 -11.08 -1.31
CA ILE A 75 -5.54 -10.04 -0.30
C ILE A 75 -6.86 -9.46 0.18
N LYS A 76 -7.03 -9.37 1.51
CA LYS A 76 -8.27 -8.92 2.17
C LYS A 76 -8.03 -7.89 3.25
N ASN A 77 -9.06 -7.08 3.46
CA ASN A 77 -9.20 -6.19 4.62
C ASN A 77 -7.98 -5.27 4.83
N SER A 78 -7.49 -4.66 3.75
CA SER A 78 -6.37 -3.71 3.75
C SER A 78 -6.66 -2.47 4.61
N PRO A 79 -5.69 -1.98 5.40
CA PRO A 79 -5.84 -0.74 6.16
C PRO A 79 -5.84 0.54 5.31
N PHE A 80 -5.21 0.49 4.14
CA PHE A 80 -5.06 1.59 3.19
C PHE A 80 -4.81 1.01 1.78
N TRP A 81 -3.96 1.62 0.95
CA TRP A 81 -3.54 1.08 -0.35
C TRP A 81 -3.04 -0.36 -0.23
N THR A 82 -3.51 -1.23 -1.13
CA THR A 82 -3.35 -2.68 -0.97
C THR A 82 -1.97 -3.15 -1.44
N ILE A 83 -1.57 -2.86 -2.67
CA ILE A 83 -0.24 -3.19 -3.22
C ILE A 83 0.44 -1.90 -3.66
N HIS A 84 1.55 -1.53 -3.01
CA HIS A 84 2.17 -0.23 -3.19
C HIS A 84 3.68 -0.34 -3.46
N PRO A 85 4.11 -0.56 -4.71
CA PRO A 85 5.52 -0.48 -5.09
C PRO A 85 5.94 0.98 -5.35
N VAL A 86 6.88 1.47 -4.54
CA VAL A 86 7.40 2.84 -4.56
C VAL A 86 8.88 2.86 -4.94
N TYR A 87 9.26 3.68 -5.93
CA TYR A 87 10.63 3.75 -6.44
C TYR A 87 11.19 2.37 -6.86
N CYS A 88 10.33 1.53 -7.43
CA CYS A 88 10.69 0.17 -7.81
C CYS A 88 10.98 0.03 -9.32
N ASP A 89 11.58 -1.09 -9.70
CA ASP A 89 11.84 -1.44 -11.10
C ASP A 89 11.60 -2.93 -11.35
N ASN A 90 10.96 -3.28 -12.46
CA ASN A 90 10.60 -4.64 -12.85
C ASN A 90 9.68 -5.31 -11.81
N VAL A 91 8.39 -4.98 -11.91
CA VAL A 91 7.33 -5.44 -11.01
C VAL A 91 6.28 -6.21 -11.81
N ILE A 92 6.02 -7.45 -11.42
CA ILE A 92 4.94 -8.27 -11.96
C ILE A 92 3.93 -8.53 -10.86
N VAL A 93 2.68 -8.17 -11.11
CA VAL A 93 1.52 -8.52 -10.28
C VAL A 93 0.56 -9.30 -11.16
N ARG A 94 0.33 -10.58 -10.85
CA ARG A 94 -0.52 -11.41 -11.69
C ARG A 94 -1.32 -12.47 -10.95
N ASP A 95 -2.44 -12.86 -11.53
CA ASP A 95 -3.30 -13.93 -11.00
C ASP A 95 -3.74 -13.72 -9.53
N ILE A 96 -3.69 -12.48 -9.04
CA ILE A 96 -4.11 -12.16 -7.66
C ILE A 96 -5.60 -11.84 -7.60
N THR A 97 -6.15 -11.91 -6.39
CA THR A 97 -7.47 -11.36 -6.07
C THR A 97 -7.34 -10.34 -4.94
N ILE A 98 -7.85 -9.14 -5.12
CA ILE A 98 -8.03 -8.16 -4.05
C ILE A 98 -9.52 -8.10 -3.72
N ASP A 99 -9.84 -8.25 -2.43
CA ASP A 99 -11.20 -8.24 -1.89
C ASP A 99 -11.19 -7.40 -0.61
N SER A 100 -11.25 -6.08 -0.77
CA SER A 100 -11.08 -5.12 0.31
C SER A 100 -11.87 -3.84 0.06
N HIS A 101 -12.69 -3.43 1.02
CA HIS A 101 -13.74 -2.41 0.81
C HIS A 101 -13.72 -1.25 1.81
N TYR A 102 -12.62 -1.07 2.55
CA TYR A 102 -12.47 0.07 3.46
C TYR A 102 -12.03 1.34 2.70
N PRO A 103 -12.17 2.55 3.30
CA PRO A 103 -11.76 3.79 2.65
C PRO A 103 -10.30 3.76 2.19
N ASN A 104 -10.02 4.19 0.96
CA ASN A 104 -8.68 4.17 0.34
C ASN A 104 -8.10 2.76 0.27
N ASN A 105 -8.94 1.78 -0.09
CA ASN A 105 -8.50 0.43 -0.45
C ASN A 105 -8.36 0.32 -1.96
N ASP A 106 -7.44 1.12 -2.47
CA ASP A 106 -6.92 1.09 -3.82
C ASP A 106 -6.30 -0.31 -4.08
N GLY A 107 -6.33 -0.76 -5.34
CA GLY A 107 -5.92 -2.12 -5.71
C GLY A 107 -4.41 -2.28 -5.80
N CYS A 108 -3.80 -1.62 -6.78
CA CYS A 108 -2.36 -1.67 -7.00
C CYS A 108 -1.87 -0.30 -7.49
N ASP A 109 -0.90 0.25 -6.76
CA ASP A 109 -0.48 1.65 -6.84
C ASP A 109 1.01 1.78 -7.16
N PRO A 110 1.44 1.61 -8.44
CA PRO A 110 2.83 1.86 -8.81
C PRO A 110 3.19 3.34 -8.73
N GLU A 111 3.89 3.75 -7.67
CA GLU A 111 4.30 5.14 -7.46
C GLU A 111 5.79 5.33 -7.79
N SER A 112 6.09 6.19 -8.77
CA SER A 112 7.47 6.42 -9.24
C SER A 112 8.23 5.13 -9.58
N THR A 113 7.51 4.13 -10.12
CA THR A 113 7.99 2.78 -10.42
C THR A 113 8.04 2.56 -11.94
N SER A 114 9.03 1.80 -12.42
CA SER A 114 9.24 1.51 -13.86
C SER A 114 9.14 0.01 -14.18
N ASN A 115 8.86 -0.31 -15.44
CA ASN A 115 8.75 -1.69 -15.96
C ASN A 115 7.75 -2.54 -15.17
N VAL A 116 6.47 -2.18 -15.25
CA VAL A 116 5.39 -2.81 -14.49
C VAL A 116 4.45 -3.60 -15.41
N LEU A 117 4.14 -4.84 -15.03
CA LEU A 117 3.10 -5.65 -15.64
C LEU A 117 2.07 -6.02 -14.57
N ILE A 118 0.80 -5.68 -14.82
CA ILE A 118 -0.35 -6.09 -14.02
C ILE A 118 -1.31 -6.84 -14.93
N GLU A 119 -1.49 -8.14 -14.72
CA GLU A 119 -2.28 -8.99 -15.61
C GLU A 119 -3.10 -10.05 -14.87
N ASN A 120 -4.23 -10.48 -15.43
CA ASN A 120 -5.07 -11.57 -14.88
C ASN A 120 -5.50 -11.39 -13.41
N CYS A 121 -5.62 -10.15 -12.94
CA CYS A 121 -5.99 -9.84 -11.57
C CYS A 121 -7.51 -9.62 -11.43
N ILE A 122 -8.06 -9.96 -10.26
CA ILE A 122 -9.43 -9.60 -9.88
C ILE A 122 -9.36 -8.50 -8.82
N PHE A 123 -9.96 -7.34 -9.11
CA PHE A 123 -10.01 -6.20 -8.19
C PHE A 123 -11.44 -5.98 -7.69
N LYS A 124 -11.62 -6.11 -6.37
CA LYS A 124 -12.81 -5.68 -5.64
C LYS A 124 -12.36 -4.70 -4.56
N THR A 125 -12.37 -3.42 -4.92
CA THR A 125 -11.77 -2.33 -4.13
C THR A 125 -12.84 -1.52 -3.39
N GLY A 126 -12.40 -0.76 -2.38
CA GLY A 126 -13.22 0.16 -1.58
C GLY A 126 -13.04 1.62 -1.96
N GLU A 127 -12.22 1.86 -2.97
CA GLU A 127 -12.03 3.12 -3.69
C GLU A 127 -12.62 2.98 -5.10
#